data_AF-A0ABD0YXU9-F1
#
_entry.id   AF-A0ABD0YXU9-F1
#
_cell.length_a   1.000
_cell.length_b   1.000
_cell.length_c   1.000
_cell.angle_alpha   90.00
_cell.angle_beta   90.00
_cell.angle_gamma   90.00
#
_symmetry.space_group_name_H-M   'P 1'
#
loop_
_entity.id
_entity.type
_entity.pdbx_description
1 polymer ?
#
loop_
_entity_poly.entity_id
_entity_poly.type
_entity_poly.pdbx_seq_one_letter_code
_entity_poly.pdbx_strand_id
1 'polypeptide(L)'
;MSNTRIHLMPTLNPDGFQKADEGHCVGQAGAGRGNAANQDLNRDFPGRPRMGQPPRVEQPETRALRKWMNSTQFVLSASIFGGEMVVSYPFDSHPEEITVDFVEEGVESETPDNDVFRHLAMTYARLNHNMAFGCNHNKQRFPQGIVNGAFWFPTSVKLIGESQRGVKGTVRDKMTGRPVVGATVSIQDTNRSSTQTTPEGYYWKLLLPGKYILKVRPLICFS
;
A
#
# COMPACT_ATOMS: atom_id res chain seq x y z
N MET A 1 41.06 -12.75 -4.54
CA MET A 1 39.66 -12.31 -4.37
C MET A 1 39.12 -12.93 -3.09
N SER A 2 39.28 -12.28 -1.93
CA SER A 2 38.82 -12.80 -0.63
C SER A 2 38.37 -11.68 0.32
N ASN A 3 37.54 -10.75 -0.20
CA ASN A 3 37.15 -9.53 0.53
C ASN A 3 35.65 -9.49 0.89
N THR A 4 34.92 -10.60 0.73
CA THR A 4 33.46 -10.61 0.91
C THR A 4 33.04 -11.74 1.84
N ARG A 5 32.28 -11.39 2.89
CA ARG A 5 31.60 -12.35 3.75
C ARG A 5 30.17 -12.54 3.26
N ILE A 6 29.87 -13.72 2.72
CA ILE A 6 28.54 -14.04 2.16
C ILE A 6 27.74 -14.81 3.20
N HIS A 7 26.49 -14.40 3.39
CA HIS A 7 25.51 -15.10 4.20
C HIS A 7 24.35 -15.56 3.33
N LEU A 8 23.99 -16.83 3.41
CA LEU A 8 22.87 -17.41 2.65
C LEU A 8 21.80 -17.90 3.62
N MET A 9 20.56 -17.47 3.41
CA MET A 9 19.37 -17.97 4.09
C MET A 9 18.48 -18.65 3.04
N PRO A 10 18.54 -19.99 2.91
CA PRO A 10 17.78 -20.69 1.88
C PRO A 10 16.26 -20.52 2.01
N THR A 11 15.75 -20.41 3.25
CA THR A 11 14.34 -20.14 3.51
C THR A 11 14.17 -19.33 4.79
N LEU A 12 13.31 -18.31 4.72
CA LEU A 12 12.80 -17.58 5.89
C LEU A 12 11.51 -18.22 6.43
N ASN A 13 10.76 -18.93 5.60
CA ASN A 13 9.45 -19.50 5.92
C ASN A 13 9.42 -21.02 5.63
N PRO A 14 10.10 -21.83 6.45
CA PRO A 14 10.09 -23.29 6.27
C PRO A 14 8.70 -23.90 6.47
N ASP A 15 7.89 -23.35 7.38
CA ASP A 15 6.53 -23.85 7.66
C ASP A 15 5.59 -23.65 6.47
N GLY A 16 5.66 -22.48 5.84
CA GLY A 16 4.91 -22.20 4.62
C GLY A 16 5.36 -23.08 3.45
N PHE A 17 6.67 -23.30 3.31
CA PHE A 17 7.23 -24.19 2.29
C PHE A 17 6.73 -25.63 2.45
N GLN A 18 6.69 -26.18 3.66
CA GLN A 18 6.18 -27.54 3.91
C GLN A 18 4.68 -27.68 3.63
N LYS A 19 3.91 -26.60 3.73
CA LYS A 19 2.48 -26.57 3.40
C LYS A 19 2.21 -26.32 1.92
N ALA A 20 3.22 -25.94 1.14
CA ALA A 20 3.05 -25.63 -0.27
C ALA A 20 3.05 -26.91 -1.11
N ASP A 21 2.16 -26.96 -2.10
CA ASP A 21 2.06 -28.07 -3.04
C ASP A 21 2.86 -27.78 -4.31
N GLU A 22 3.76 -28.68 -4.68
CA GLU A 22 4.50 -28.59 -5.94
C GLU A 22 3.54 -28.60 -7.15
N GLY A 23 3.92 -27.87 -8.22
CA GLY A 23 3.13 -27.75 -9.45
C GLY A 23 2.10 -26.62 -9.47
N HIS A 24 1.89 -25.90 -8.36
CA HIS A 24 0.96 -24.77 -8.30
C HIS A 24 1.67 -23.44 -8.63
N CYS A 25 1.50 -22.95 -9.87
CA CYS A 25 2.08 -21.68 -10.31
C CYS A 25 1.37 -20.44 -9.74
N VAL A 26 0.10 -20.58 -9.35
CA VAL A 26 -0.71 -19.49 -8.79
C VAL A 26 -0.96 -19.78 -7.32
N GLY A 27 -0.62 -18.82 -6.46
CA GLY A 27 -0.78 -18.98 -5.02
C GLY A 27 -2.24 -19.20 -4.63
N GLN A 28 -2.51 -20.30 -3.93
CA GLN A 28 -3.81 -20.57 -3.33
C GLN A 28 -3.82 -20.04 -1.88
N ALA A 29 -4.94 -19.44 -1.46
CA ALA A 29 -5.08 -18.95 -0.10
C ALA A 29 -4.90 -20.10 0.90
N GLY A 30 -3.98 -19.93 1.86
CA GLY A 30 -3.63 -20.97 2.83
C GLY A 30 -2.61 -22.01 2.36
N ALA A 31 -2.18 -21.99 1.09
CA ALA A 31 -1.23 -22.96 0.52
C ALA A 31 0.24 -22.54 0.67
N GLY A 32 0.63 -22.08 1.87
CA GLY A 32 2.05 -21.90 2.20
C GLY A 32 2.69 -20.52 1.98
N ARG A 33 1.94 -19.51 1.47
CA ARG A 33 2.46 -18.13 1.41
C ARG A 33 2.77 -17.55 2.80
N GLY A 34 1.82 -17.72 3.72
CA GLY A 34 1.97 -17.25 5.09
C GLY A 34 2.84 -18.20 5.91
N ASN A 35 3.26 -17.74 7.09
CA ASN A 35 3.91 -18.62 8.07
C ASN A 35 2.93 -19.60 8.73
N ALA A 36 3.36 -20.32 9.78
CA ALA A 36 2.48 -21.22 10.53
C ALA A 36 1.18 -20.58 11.03
N ALA A 37 1.21 -19.28 11.37
CA ALA A 37 0.07 -18.48 11.82
C ALA A 37 -0.70 -17.79 10.68
N ASN A 38 -0.44 -18.18 9.42
CA ASN A 38 -1.01 -17.60 8.21
C ASN A 38 -0.77 -16.09 8.04
N GLN A 39 0.33 -15.56 8.62
CA GLN A 39 0.73 -14.17 8.46
C GLN A 39 1.67 -13.99 7.26
N ASP A 40 1.49 -12.92 6.50
CA ASP A 40 2.39 -12.55 5.41
C ASP A 40 3.65 -11.88 5.99
N LEU A 41 4.76 -12.61 6.00
CA LEU A 41 6.04 -12.13 6.56
C LEU A 41 6.57 -10.88 5.84
N ASN A 42 6.28 -10.70 4.54
CA ASN A 42 6.65 -9.49 3.79
C ASN A 42 5.75 -8.29 4.12
N ARG A 43 4.78 -8.47 5.02
CA ARG A 43 3.95 -7.42 5.59
C ARG A 43 4.10 -7.34 7.11
N ASP A 44 4.98 -8.11 7.74
CA ASP A 44 5.12 -8.16 9.20
C ASP A 44 6.29 -7.31 9.75
N PHE A 45 7.19 -6.83 8.88
CA PHE A 45 8.27 -5.94 9.28
C PHE A 45 7.74 -4.62 9.86
N PRO A 46 8.49 -3.99 10.80
CA PRO A 46 8.17 -2.67 11.30
C PRO A 46 8.00 -1.69 10.14
N GLY A 47 6.86 -1.02 10.12
CA GLY A 47 6.51 -0.01 9.13
C GLY A 47 5.59 1.02 9.76
N ARG A 48 5.10 1.95 8.95
CA ARG A 48 4.14 2.93 9.43
C ARG A 48 2.86 2.21 9.94
N PRO A 49 2.29 2.62 11.09
CA PRO A 49 1.06 2.02 11.60
C PRO A 49 -0.05 2.15 10.57
N ARG A 50 -0.79 1.07 10.31
CA ARG A 50 -2.00 1.14 9.49
C ARG A 50 -3.12 1.70 10.35
N MET A 51 -3.59 2.91 10.02
CA MET A 51 -4.74 3.53 10.68
C MET A 51 -5.92 2.54 10.72
N GLY A 52 -6.44 2.28 11.92
CA GLY A 52 -7.60 1.38 12.13
C GLY A 52 -7.31 -0.12 12.17
N GLN A 53 -6.04 -0.56 12.12
CA GLN A 53 -5.69 -1.97 12.35
C GLN A 53 -5.12 -2.19 13.75
N PRO A 54 -5.41 -3.34 14.39
CA PRO A 54 -4.79 -3.68 15.67
C PRO A 54 -3.26 -3.76 15.50
N PRO A 55 -2.50 -3.54 16.59
CA PRO A 55 -1.05 -3.74 16.58
C PRO A 55 -0.72 -5.13 16.06
N ARG A 56 0.19 -5.20 15.09
CA ARG A 56 0.67 -6.50 14.58
C ARG A 56 1.45 -7.21 15.68
N VAL A 57 1.19 -8.50 15.82
CA VAL A 57 2.01 -9.38 16.64
C VAL A 57 3.18 -9.84 15.78
N GLU A 58 4.39 -9.37 16.10
CA GLU A 58 5.61 -9.73 15.37
C GLU A 58 5.79 -11.26 15.36
N GLN A 59 5.90 -11.82 14.16
CA GLN A 59 6.10 -13.25 13.94
C GLN A 59 7.53 -13.67 14.30
N PRO A 60 7.75 -14.94 14.72
CA PRO A 60 9.08 -15.41 15.12
C PRO A 60 10.12 -15.28 14.02
N GLU A 61 9.74 -15.48 12.75
CA GLU A 61 10.61 -15.35 11.58
C GLU A 61 11.07 -13.90 11.38
N THR A 62 10.13 -12.94 11.42
CA THR A 62 10.40 -11.51 11.35
C THR A 62 11.33 -11.05 12.46
N ARG A 63 11.06 -11.49 13.70
CA ARG A 63 11.89 -11.18 14.87
C ARG A 63 13.30 -11.73 14.72
N ALA A 64 13.44 -12.96 14.23
CA ALA A 64 14.74 -13.59 14.00
C ALA A 64 15.55 -12.83 12.95
N LEU A 65 14.93 -12.45 11.82
CA LEU A 65 15.60 -11.69 10.77
C LEU A 65 16.01 -10.30 11.27
N ARG A 66 15.15 -9.61 12.01
CA ARG A 66 15.46 -8.31 12.62
C ARG A 66 16.64 -8.39 13.59
N LYS A 67 16.66 -9.41 14.46
CA LYS A 67 17.79 -9.65 15.36
C LYS A 67 19.08 -9.90 14.58
N TRP A 68 19.00 -10.66 13.49
CA TRP A 68 20.15 -10.95 12.65
C TRP A 68 20.68 -9.70 11.94
N MET A 69 19.80 -8.92 11.31
CA MET A 69 20.13 -7.64 10.67
C MET A 69 20.77 -6.65 11.65
N ASN A 70 20.34 -6.62 12.92
CA ASN A 70 20.95 -5.77 13.93
C ASN A 70 22.31 -6.29 14.44
N SER A 71 22.56 -7.59 14.32
CA SER A 71 23.79 -8.22 14.82
C SER A 71 24.95 -8.21 13.81
N THR A 72 24.65 -7.95 12.53
CA THR A 72 25.61 -8.02 11.43
C THR A 72 25.44 -6.80 10.54
N GLN A 73 26.54 -6.11 10.23
CA GLN A 73 26.51 -4.95 9.34
C GLN A 73 26.41 -5.39 7.88
N PHE A 74 25.19 -5.70 7.43
CA PHE A 74 24.93 -5.99 6.01
C PHE A 74 25.08 -4.72 5.18
N VAL A 75 25.86 -4.80 4.09
CA VAL A 75 26.05 -3.71 3.13
C VAL A 75 25.10 -3.83 1.94
N LEU A 76 24.79 -5.07 1.55
CA LEU A 76 23.86 -5.38 0.47
C LEU A 76 23.06 -6.63 0.84
N SER A 77 21.77 -6.60 0.54
CA SER A 77 20.87 -7.74 0.70
C SER A 77 19.92 -7.84 -0.49
N ALA A 78 19.53 -9.06 -0.82
CA ALA A 78 18.47 -9.34 -1.77
C ALA A 78 17.59 -10.46 -1.23
N SER A 79 16.28 -10.32 -1.41
CA SER A 79 15.28 -11.34 -1.08
C SER A 79 14.70 -11.88 -2.38
N ILE A 80 14.56 -13.20 -2.49
CA ILE A 80 14.09 -13.87 -3.70
C ILE A 80 12.63 -14.28 -3.51
N PHE A 81 11.80 -13.96 -4.49
CA PHE A 81 10.37 -14.27 -4.53
C PHE A 81 10.01 -14.96 -5.84
N GLY A 82 8.90 -15.71 -5.84
CA GLY A 82 8.25 -16.22 -7.05
C GLY A 82 6.98 -15.43 -7.38
N GLY A 83 6.54 -15.52 -8.64
CA GLY A 83 5.25 -14.98 -9.11
C GLY A 83 5.35 -13.96 -10.24
N GLU A 84 6.47 -13.23 -10.35
CA GLU A 84 6.78 -12.34 -11.47
C GLU A 84 8.27 -12.42 -11.81
N MET A 85 8.63 -11.90 -12.99
CA MET A 85 10.01 -11.85 -13.48
C MET A 85 10.51 -10.41 -13.53
N VAL A 86 10.93 -9.89 -12.37
CA VAL A 86 11.37 -8.50 -12.20
C VAL A 86 12.25 -8.35 -10.95
N VAL A 87 13.16 -7.38 -10.94
CA VAL A 87 13.80 -6.90 -9.72
C VAL A 87 13.05 -5.68 -9.21
N SER A 88 12.41 -5.81 -8.06
CA SER A 88 11.79 -4.67 -7.37
C SER A 88 12.82 -3.99 -6.47
N TYR A 89 12.85 -2.65 -6.48
CA TYR A 89 13.73 -1.85 -5.64
C TYR A 89 12.95 -0.80 -4.84
N PRO A 90 13.50 -0.32 -3.71
CA PRO A 90 12.78 0.57 -2.80
C PRO A 90 12.39 1.93 -3.40
N PHE A 91 11.42 2.63 -2.82
CA PHE A 91 10.55 2.17 -1.72
C PHE A 91 9.38 1.30 -2.22
N ASP A 92 8.84 0.46 -1.33
CA ASP A 92 7.66 -0.38 -1.59
C ASP A 92 6.32 0.35 -1.37
N SER A 93 6.36 1.57 -0.82
CA SER A 93 5.18 2.39 -0.53
C SER A 93 5.56 3.87 -0.46
N HIS A 94 4.64 4.76 -0.84
CA HIS A 94 4.81 6.20 -0.65
C HIS A 94 4.70 6.61 0.84
N PRO A 95 5.42 7.66 1.27
CA PRO A 95 5.13 8.33 2.52
C PRO A 95 3.72 8.95 2.44
N GLU A 96 2.86 8.69 3.43
CA GLU A 96 1.47 9.23 3.48
C GLU A 96 1.36 10.77 3.48
N GLU A 97 2.49 11.49 3.47
CA GLU A 97 2.56 12.96 3.37
C GLU A 97 2.42 13.51 1.95
N ILE A 98 2.25 12.66 0.93
CA ILE A 98 1.72 13.17 -0.34
C ILE A 98 0.24 13.44 -0.09
N THR A 99 -0.11 14.72 -0.04
CA THR A 99 -1.51 15.17 -0.01
C THR A 99 -2.29 14.33 -1.02
N VAL A 100 -3.33 13.69 -0.50
CA VAL A 100 -4.32 12.79 -1.14
C VAL A 100 -4.95 13.33 -2.44
N ASP A 101 -4.50 14.49 -2.93
CA ASP A 101 -4.96 15.16 -4.12
C ASP A 101 -4.08 14.86 -5.37
N PHE A 102 -2.85 14.32 -5.24
CA PHE A 102 -1.91 14.25 -6.39
C PHE A 102 -1.02 12.99 -6.57
N VAL A 103 -1.28 11.84 -5.93
CA VAL A 103 -0.57 10.61 -6.36
C VAL A 103 -1.29 10.05 -7.59
N GLU A 104 -0.81 10.42 -8.79
CA GLU A 104 -1.19 9.75 -10.03
C GLU A 104 -0.81 8.26 -9.97
N GLU A 105 -1.57 7.40 -10.65
CA GLU A 105 -1.22 5.99 -10.76
C GLU A 105 0.17 5.83 -11.40
N GLY A 106 1.00 4.95 -10.85
CA GLY A 106 2.32 4.70 -11.43
C GLY A 106 3.35 5.81 -11.14
N VAL A 107 3.33 6.38 -9.94
CA VAL A 107 4.43 7.26 -9.49
C VAL A 107 5.45 6.41 -8.71
N GLU A 108 6.73 6.58 -9.02
CA GLU A 108 7.81 5.94 -8.26
C GLU A 108 7.96 6.63 -6.89
N SER A 109 8.20 5.85 -5.83
CA SER A 109 8.61 6.39 -4.53
C SER A 109 10.14 6.30 -4.43
N GLU A 110 10.82 7.34 -4.88
CA GLU A 110 12.29 7.35 -4.95
C GLU A 110 12.93 7.38 -3.56
N THR A 111 14.05 6.66 -3.42
CA THR A 111 14.96 6.78 -2.27
C THR A 111 15.94 7.93 -2.50
N PRO A 112 16.57 8.48 -1.43
CA PRO A 112 17.72 9.36 -1.59
C PRO A 112 18.84 8.76 -2.48
N ASP A 113 19.06 7.45 -2.41
CA ASP A 113 20.07 6.70 -3.18
C ASP A 113 19.46 5.97 -4.41
N ASN A 114 18.47 6.59 -5.08
CA ASN A 114 17.69 5.93 -6.14
C ASN A 114 18.58 5.42 -7.30
N ASP A 115 19.60 6.19 -7.69
CA ASP A 115 20.57 5.82 -8.72
C ASP A 115 21.32 4.53 -8.37
N VAL A 116 21.75 4.37 -7.12
CA VAL A 116 22.41 3.17 -6.61
C VAL A 116 21.47 1.97 -6.66
N PHE A 117 20.24 2.10 -6.15
CA PHE A 117 19.27 0.99 -6.16
C PHE A 117 18.88 0.57 -7.58
N ARG A 118 18.68 1.53 -8.49
CA ARG A 118 18.43 1.26 -9.91
C ARG A 118 19.63 0.57 -10.55
N HIS A 119 20.86 1.00 -10.27
CA HIS A 119 22.07 0.36 -10.77
C HIS A 119 22.20 -1.10 -10.30
N LEU A 120 21.98 -1.36 -9.01
CA LEU A 120 22.01 -2.71 -8.45
C LEU A 120 20.93 -3.59 -9.07
N ALA A 121 19.70 -3.09 -9.19
CA ALA A 121 18.60 -3.82 -9.81
C ALA A 121 18.87 -4.16 -11.28
N MET A 122 19.36 -3.19 -12.05
CA MET A 122 19.74 -3.40 -13.46
C MET A 122 20.89 -4.40 -13.60
N THR A 123 21.85 -4.39 -12.68
CA THR A 123 23.00 -5.30 -12.72
C THR A 123 22.54 -6.75 -12.64
N TYR A 124 21.56 -7.05 -11.79
CA TYR A 124 20.96 -8.39 -11.73
C TYR A 124 20.06 -8.67 -12.95
N ALA A 125 19.17 -7.74 -13.29
CA ALA A 125 18.18 -7.94 -14.35
C ALA A 125 18.84 -8.17 -15.72
N ARG A 126 19.90 -7.43 -16.07
CA ARG A 126 20.61 -7.54 -17.36
C ARG A 126 21.31 -8.87 -17.58
N LEU A 127 21.71 -9.55 -16.50
CA LEU A 127 22.29 -10.89 -16.57
C LEU A 127 21.24 -11.98 -16.80
N ASN A 128 19.95 -11.65 -16.66
CA ASN A 128 18.83 -12.56 -16.85
C ASN A 128 18.07 -12.17 -18.14
N HIS A 129 18.36 -12.86 -19.26
CA HIS A 129 17.81 -12.51 -20.58
C HIS A 129 16.29 -12.28 -20.59
N ASN A 130 15.51 -13.23 -20.04
CA ASN A 130 14.06 -13.13 -20.01
C ASN A 130 13.56 -11.98 -19.12
N MET A 131 14.29 -11.63 -18.07
CA MET A 131 13.97 -10.49 -17.21
C MET A 131 14.29 -9.18 -17.93
N ALA A 132 15.44 -9.10 -18.60
CA ALA A 132 15.91 -7.93 -19.33
C ALA A 132 15.12 -7.63 -20.62
N PHE A 133 14.57 -8.65 -21.28
CA PHE A 133 13.98 -8.51 -22.62
C PHE A 133 12.54 -9.04 -22.73
N GLY A 134 12.03 -9.71 -21.69
CA GLY A 134 10.74 -10.41 -21.72
C GLY A 134 10.82 -11.73 -22.49
N CYS A 135 9.86 -12.63 -22.25
CA CYS A 135 9.81 -13.94 -22.90
C CYS A 135 9.28 -13.89 -24.35
N ASN A 136 8.66 -12.78 -24.76
CA ASN A 136 8.13 -12.57 -26.12
C ASN A 136 8.33 -11.09 -26.47
N HIS A 137 9.11 -10.80 -27.52
CA HIS A 137 9.60 -9.49 -27.97
C HIS A 137 8.57 -8.35 -28.14
N ASN A 138 7.29 -8.55 -27.84
CA ASN A 138 6.21 -7.63 -28.17
C ASN A 138 5.46 -7.03 -26.97
N LYS A 139 5.88 -7.26 -25.72
CA LYS A 139 5.44 -6.46 -24.55
C LYS A 139 6.30 -6.76 -23.33
N GLN A 140 7.28 -5.91 -23.07
CA GLN A 140 8.03 -5.97 -21.82
C GLN A 140 7.18 -5.34 -20.70
N ARG A 141 6.62 -6.17 -19.82
CA ARG A 141 5.80 -5.70 -18.68
C ARG A 141 6.60 -4.83 -17.71
N PHE A 142 7.89 -5.10 -17.57
CA PHE A 142 8.81 -4.35 -16.73
C PHE A 142 10.00 -3.91 -17.59
N PRO A 143 9.99 -2.67 -18.12
CA PRO A 143 11.10 -2.16 -18.93
C PRO A 143 12.44 -2.38 -18.21
N GLN A 144 13.44 -2.91 -18.93
CA GLN A 144 14.76 -3.24 -18.38
C GLN A 144 14.77 -4.31 -17.26
N GLY A 145 13.64 -4.94 -16.97
CA GLY A 145 13.51 -5.99 -15.96
C GLY A 145 13.50 -5.50 -14.50
N ILE A 146 13.27 -4.20 -14.27
CA ILE A 146 13.24 -3.61 -12.93
C ILE A 146 11.95 -2.82 -12.69
N VAL A 147 11.59 -2.59 -11.42
CA VAL A 147 10.43 -1.75 -11.05
C VAL A 147 10.59 -1.14 -9.65
N ASN A 148 10.17 0.11 -9.45
CA ASN A 148 10.03 0.67 -8.11
C ASN A 148 8.87 -0.03 -7.37
N GLY A 149 9.08 -0.42 -6.11
CA GLY A 149 8.09 -1.22 -5.38
C GLY A 149 6.73 -0.54 -5.20
N ALA A 150 6.74 0.77 -4.92
CA ALA A 150 5.52 1.57 -4.76
C ALA A 150 4.75 1.72 -6.08
N PHE A 151 5.48 1.86 -7.21
CA PHE A 151 4.90 1.88 -8.54
C PHE A 151 4.16 0.57 -8.86
N TRP A 152 4.68 -0.58 -8.41
CA TRP A 152 4.15 -1.90 -8.77
C TRP A 152 2.84 -2.27 -8.04
N PHE A 153 2.61 -1.81 -6.79
CA PHE A 153 1.43 -2.17 -5.98
C PHE A 153 0.56 -0.96 -5.53
N PRO A 154 -0.15 -0.27 -6.43
CA PRO A 154 -0.90 0.97 -6.09
C PRO A 154 -2.24 0.77 -5.35
N THR A 155 -2.68 -0.47 -5.09
CA THR A 155 -4.13 -0.77 -4.96
C THR A 155 -4.79 -0.32 -3.64
N SER A 156 -4.07 -0.27 -2.51
CA SER A 156 -4.69 0.09 -1.21
C SER A 156 -4.81 1.59 -0.96
N VAL A 157 -3.88 2.39 -1.51
CA VAL A 157 -3.85 3.84 -1.31
C VAL A 157 -5.02 4.53 -2.03
N LYS A 158 -5.41 4.02 -3.22
CA LYS A 158 -6.52 4.54 -4.02
C LYS A 158 -7.86 4.53 -3.27
N LEU A 159 -8.24 3.40 -2.65
CA LEU A 159 -9.52 3.30 -1.93
C LEU A 159 -9.58 4.23 -0.69
N ILE A 160 -8.43 4.45 -0.04
CA ILE A 160 -8.34 5.35 1.11
C ILE A 160 -8.40 6.81 0.64
N GLY A 161 -7.75 7.17 -0.47
CA GLY A 161 -7.88 8.49 -1.09
C GLY A 161 -9.31 8.82 -1.50
N GLU A 162 -10.06 7.83 -1.99
CA GLU A 162 -11.49 7.99 -2.31
C GLU A 162 -12.34 8.40 -1.09
N SER A 163 -11.90 8.15 0.16
CA SER A 163 -12.58 8.64 1.36
C SER A 163 -12.59 10.17 1.48
N GLN A 164 -11.66 10.86 0.80
CA GLN A 164 -11.55 12.32 0.79
C GLN A 164 -12.25 12.96 -0.41
N ARG A 165 -12.79 12.17 -1.33
CA ARG A 165 -13.46 12.65 -2.54
C ARG A 165 -14.79 13.33 -2.22
N GLY A 166 -15.19 14.29 -3.05
CA GLY A 166 -16.49 14.94 -2.98
C GLY A 166 -16.42 16.22 -2.18
N VAL A 167 -17.36 16.42 -1.25
CA VAL A 167 -17.49 17.67 -0.48
C VAL A 167 -17.53 17.39 1.01
N LYS A 168 -16.80 18.20 1.77
CA LYS A 168 -16.76 18.20 3.23
C LYS A 168 -16.89 19.62 3.76
N GLY A 169 -17.43 19.77 4.95
CA GLY A 169 -17.61 21.10 5.55
C GLY A 169 -18.27 21.05 6.92
N THR A 170 -18.69 22.22 7.40
CA THR A 170 -19.42 22.38 8.66
C THR A 170 -20.75 23.08 8.43
N VAL A 171 -21.80 22.64 9.11
CA VAL A 171 -23.07 23.36 9.19
C VAL A 171 -23.13 24.08 10.53
N ARG A 172 -23.30 25.41 10.47
CA ARG A 172 -23.38 26.28 11.64
C ARG A 172 -24.61 27.17 11.60
N ASP A 173 -25.16 27.45 12.76
CA ASP A 173 -26.22 28.42 12.94
C ASP A 173 -25.68 29.82 12.66
N LYS A 174 -26.41 30.59 11.84
CA LYS A 174 -25.95 31.90 11.36
C LYS A 174 -25.86 32.96 12.46
N MET A 175 -26.73 32.89 13.46
CA MET A 175 -26.81 33.90 14.52
C MET A 175 -25.83 33.62 15.65
N THR A 176 -25.69 32.35 16.02
CA THR A 176 -24.92 31.93 17.19
C THR A 176 -23.54 31.39 16.84
N GLY A 177 -23.29 31.05 15.57
CA GLY A 177 -22.07 30.39 15.12
C GLY A 177 -21.90 28.95 15.62
N ARG A 178 -22.88 28.43 16.37
CA ARG A 178 -22.83 27.09 16.97
C ARG A 178 -23.02 26.02 15.90
N PRO A 179 -22.38 24.85 16.06
CA PRO A 179 -22.62 23.72 15.17
C PRO A 179 -24.08 23.25 15.18
N VAL A 180 -24.59 22.86 14.01
CA VAL A 180 -25.92 22.26 13.89
C VAL A 180 -25.76 20.73 13.84
N VAL A 181 -26.21 20.05 14.89
CA VAL A 181 -26.11 18.60 15.04
C VAL A 181 -27.24 17.89 14.29
N GLY A 182 -26.93 16.79 13.59
CA GLY A 182 -27.93 15.98 12.90
C GLY A 182 -28.56 16.62 11.67
N ALA A 183 -28.08 17.78 11.21
CA ALA A 183 -28.56 18.37 9.96
C ALA A 183 -28.33 17.39 8.80
N THR A 184 -29.36 17.15 8.01
CA THR A 184 -29.30 16.30 6.83
C THR A 184 -28.75 17.09 5.65
N VAL A 185 -27.65 16.61 5.08
CA VAL A 185 -27.05 17.14 3.85
C VAL A 185 -27.32 16.15 2.71
N SER A 186 -28.01 16.61 1.67
CA SER A 186 -28.37 15.81 0.50
C SER A 186 -28.04 16.54 -0.80
N ILE A 187 -28.09 15.84 -1.92
CA ILE A 187 -27.99 16.43 -3.25
C ILE A 187 -29.41 16.71 -3.74
N GLN A 188 -29.67 17.96 -4.12
CA GLN A 188 -30.96 18.37 -4.63
C GLN A 188 -31.33 17.61 -5.91
N ASP A 189 -32.61 17.27 -6.05
CA ASP A 189 -33.22 16.65 -7.23
C ASP A 189 -32.55 15.32 -7.66
N THR A 190 -32.10 14.52 -6.68
CA THR A 190 -31.56 13.18 -6.92
C THR A 190 -32.06 12.16 -5.88
N ASN A 191 -32.15 10.88 -6.27
CA ASN A 191 -32.35 9.74 -5.35
C ASN A 191 -31.06 9.29 -4.65
N ARG A 192 -30.03 10.16 -4.57
CA ARG A 192 -28.76 9.81 -3.92
C ARG A 192 -28.94 9.84 -2.39
N SER A 193 -28.14 9.02 -1.69
CA SER A 193 -28.12 8.97 -0.22
C SER A 193 -27.87 10.35 0.39
N SER A 194 -28.33 10.58 1.62
CA SER A 194 -27.96 11.75 2.42
C SER A 194 -26.84 11.41 3.40
N THR A 195 -26.29 12.43 4.05
CA THR A 195 -25.41 12.30 5.22
C THR A 195 -25.90 13.22 6.34
N GLN A 196 -25.57 12.94 7.59
CA GLN A 196 -25.92 13.76 8.74
C GLN A 196 -24.69 14.40 9.34
N THR A 197 -24.85 15.59 9.92
CA THR A 197 -23.76 16.28 10.60
C THR A 197 -23.44 15.66 11.97
N THR A 198 -22.17 15.69 12.35
CA THR A 198 -21.69 15.28 13.69
C THR A 198 -22.13 16.26 14.79
N PRO A 199 -21.88 15.95 16.09
CA PRO A 199 -22.08 16.91 17.18
C PRO A 199 -21.34 18.25 17.02
N GLU A 200 -20.22 18.26 16.30
CA GLU A 200 -19.43 19.45 15.96
C GLU A 200 -19.83 20.07 14.61
N GLY A 201 -20.90 19.57 13.99
CA GLY A 201 -21.49 20.10 12.77
C GLY A 201 -20.76 19.70 11.49
N TYR A 202 -19.76 18.81 11.56
CA TYR A 202 -19.02 18.35 10.38
C TYR A 202 -19.87 17.43 9.51
N TYR A 203 -19.65 17.47 8.19
CA TYR A 203 -20.20 16.49 7.26
C TYR A 203 -19.18 16.12 6.17
N TRP A 204 -19.36 14.93 5.62
CA TRP A 204 -18.64 14.43 4.45
C TRP A 204 -19.61 13.77 3.49
N LYS A 205 -19.53 14.14 2.21
CA LYS A 205 -20.35 13.59 1.13
C LYS A 205 -19.46 13.22 -0.05
N LEU A 206 -19.27 11.92 -0.25
CA LEU A 206 -18.59 11.38 -1.43
C LEU A 206 -19.39 11.70 -2.70
N LEU A 207 -18.74 12.35 -3.67
CA LEU A 207 -19.31 12.75 -4.95
C LEU A 207 -18.24 12.63 -6.05
N LEU A 208 -18.62 12.09 -7.20
CA LEU A 208 -17.77 12.14 -8.40
C LEU A 208 -17.67 13.59 -8.94
N PRO A 209 -16.62 13.96 -9.69
CA PRO A 209 -16.50 15.28 -10.29
C PRO A 209 -17.75 15.69 -11.08
N GLY A 210 -18.25 16.89 -10.84
CA GLY A 210 -19.48 17.40 -11.44
C GLY A 210 -20.03 18.61 -10.70
N LYS A 211 -21.09 19.21 -11.25
CA LYS A 211 -21.81 20.30 -10.60
C LYS A 211 -23.01 19.72 -9.85
N TYR A 212 -23.12 20.07 -8.57
CA TYR A 212 -24.19 19.61 -7.70
C TYR A 212 -24.74 20.79 -6.90
N ILE A 213 -26.01 20.70 -6.54
CA ILE A 213 -26.63 21.62 -5.59
C ILE A 213 -26.83 20.85 -4.28
N LEU A 214 -26.17 21.31 -3.21
CA LEU A 214 -26.31 20.75 -1.87
C LEU A 214 -27.55 21.35 -1.21
N LYS A 215 -28.39 20.48 -0.65
CA LYS A 215 -29.55 20.86 0.16
C LYS A 215 -29.28 20.46 1.60
N VAL A 216 -29.26 21.46 2.49
CA VAL A 216 -29.08 21.26 3.93
C VAL A 216 -30.43 21.46 4.62
N ARG A 217 -30.86 20.47 5.42
CA ARG A 217 -32.07 20.54 6.23
C ARG A 217 -31.71 20.31 7.70
N PRO A 218 -31.93 21.28 8.59
CA PRO A 218 -31.75 21.06 10.01
C PRO A 218 -32.77 20.02 10.51
N LEU A 219 -32.41 19.34 11.59
CA LEU A 219 -33.34 18.49 12.33
C LEU A 219 -34.30 19.43 13.07
N ILE A 220 -35.55 19.53 12.60
CA ILE A 220 -36.57 20.34 13.26
C ILE A 220 -37.16 19.49 14.39
N CYS A 221 -36.66 19.68 15.60
CA CYS A 221 -37.36 19.22 16.78
C CYS A 221 -38.53 20.17 17.03
N PHE A 222 -39.76 19.72 16.75
CA PHE A 222 -40.94 20.36 17.31
C PHE A 222 -40.95 20.07 18.81
N SER A 223 -40.73 21.11 19.62
CA SER A 223 -41.02 21.11 21.06
C SER A 223 -42.51 21.23 21.30
#